data_AF-A0A6G3WWH1-F1
#
_entry.id   AF-A0A6G3WWH1-F1
#
_cell.length_a   1.000
_cell.length_b   1.000
_cell.length_c   1.000
_cell.angle_alpha   90.00
_cell.angle_beta   90.00
_cell.angle_gamma   90.00
#
_symmetry.space_group_name_H-M   'P 1'
#
loop_
_entity.id
_entity.type
_entity.pdbx_description
1 polymer ?
#
loop_
_entity_poly.entity_id
_entity_poly.type
_entity_poly.pdbx_seq_one_letter_code
_entity_poly.pdbx_strand_id
1 'polypeptide(L)' 'MTIFDAVLLSYDEPMADALYSRLQRTLGGSVKRLHGVHGMRRAYRLCAEVVDREQFLLADGD' A
#
# COMPACT_ATOMS: atom_id res chain seq x y z
N MET A 1 -11.00 -1.33 15.15
CA MET A 1 -10.28 -0.41 14.23
C MET A 1 -8.82 -0.82 14.23
N THR A 2 -8.18 -0.93 13.06
CA THR A 2 -6.74 -1.25 12.99
C THR A 2 -5.92 -0.11 13.60
N ILE A 3 -4.84 -0.46 14.29
CA ILE A 3 -3.93 0.50 14.94
C ILE A 3 -2.97 1.16 13.94
N PHE A 4 -2.86 0.60 12.73
CA PHE A 4 -2.00 1.06 11.64
C PHE A 4 -2.79 1.22 10.34
N ASP A 5 -2.24 2.03 9.43
CA ASP A 5 -2.69 2.11 8.03
C ASP A 5 -1.96 1.07 7.18
N ALA A 6 -2.56 0.65 6.07
CA ALA A 6 -1.92 -0.22 5.10
C ALA A 6 -1.81 0.48 3.75
N VAL A 7 -0.64 0.38 3.12
CA VAL A 7 -0.37 0.90 1.77
C VAL A 7 0.13 -0.24 0.90
N LEU A 8 -0.54 -0.49 -0.22
CA LEU A 8 0.01 -1.32 -1.30
C LEU A 8 0.79 -0.43 -2.26
N LEU A 9 2.07 -0.76 -2.45
CA LEU A 9 2.87 -0.27 -3.54
C LEU A 9 2.69 -1.22 -4.73
N SER A 10 2.41 -0.67 -5.90
CA SER A 10 2.26 -1.45 -7.13
C SER A 10 2.76 -0.65 -8.33
N TYR A 11 3.07 -1.36 -9.39
CA TYR A 11 3.38 -0.85 -10.70
C TYR A 11 2.56 -1.66 -11.72
N ASP A 12 3.15 -2.15 -12.80
CA ASP A 12 2.47 -2.90 -13.86
C ASP A 12 2.40 -4.41 -13.59
N GLU A 13 2.47 -4.85 -12.33
CA GLU A 13 2.44 -6.26 -12.01
C GLU A 13 1.09 -6.88 -12.45
N PRO A 14 1.09 -8.07 -13.09
CA PRO A 14 -0.14 -8.69 -13.60
C PRO A 14 -1.22 -8.90 -12.54
N MET A 15 -0.81 -9.00 -11.28
CA MET A 15 -1.70 -9.27 -10.15
C MET A 15 -1.98 -8.05 -9.28
N ALA A 16 -1.55 -6.84 -9.66
CA ALA A 16 -1.64 -5.65 -8.80
C ALA A 16 -3.06 -5.40 -8.25
N ASP A 17 -4.08 -5.50 -9.10
CA ASP A 17 -5.49 -5.30 -8.70
C ASP A 17 -6.03 -6.44 -7.83
N ALA A 18 -5.63 -7.67 -8.14
CA ALA A 18 -6.04 -8.86 -7.39
C ALA A 18 -5.42 -8.87 -5.99
N LEU A 19 -4.14 -8.48 -5.88
CA LEU A 19 -3.43 -8.35 -4.62
C LEU A 19 -3.98 -7.21 -3.78
N TYR A 20 -4.31 -6.05 -4.38
CA TYR A 20 -4.97 -4.95 -3.69
C TYR A 20 -6.30 -5.39 -3.05
N SER A 21 -7.16 -6.00 -3.86
CA SER A 21 -8.47 -6.51 -3.42
C SER A 21 -8.34 -7.60 -2.35
N ARG A 22 -7.30 -8.43 -2.44
CA ARG A 22 -6.99 -9.45 -1.41
C ARG A 22 -6.53 -8.80 -0.12
N LEU A 23 -5.63 -7.82 -0.18
CA LEU A 23 -5.07 -7.15 0.99
C LEU A 23 -6.16 -6.43 1.81
N GLN A 24 -7.11 -5.77 1.12
CA GLN A 24 -8.27 -5.16 1.77
C GLN A 24 -9.12 -6.17 2.55
N ARG A 25 -9.39 -7.34 1.94
CA ARG A 25 -10.14 -8.42 2.60
C ARG A 25 -9.38 -9.02 3.77
N THR A 26 -8.07 -9.25 3.62
CA THR A 26 -7.23 -9.86 4.65
C THR A 26 -7.07 -8.96 5.88
N LEU A 27 -6.92 -7.65 5.68
CA LEU A 27 -6.74 -6.70 6.77
C LEU A 27 -8.07 -6.20 7.36
N GLY A 28 -9.20 -6.53 6.73
CA GLY A 28 -10.54 -6.17 7.21
C GLY A 28 -10.76 -4.65 7.28
N GLY A 29 -10.06 -3.88 6.44
CA GLY A 29 -10.03 -2.43 6.51
C GLY A 29 -9.59 -1.76 5.20
N SER A 30 -9.58 -0.42 5.21
CA SER A 30 -9.15 0.37 4.06
C SER A 30 -7.64 0.25 3.86
N VAL A 31 -7.25 -0.17 2.66
CA VAL A 31 -5.86 -0.16 2.20
C VAL A 31 -5.71 0.98 1.20
N LYS A 32 -4.73 1.86 1.40
CA LYS A 32 -4.36 2.88 0.41
C LYS A 32 -3.49 2.25 -0.67
N ARG A 33 -3.52 2.77 -1.90
CA ARG A 33 -2.69 2.24 -2.99
C ARG A 33 -1.87 3.36 -3.61
N LEU A 34 -0.57 3.12 -3.72
CA LEU A 34 0.33 3.89 -4.57
C LEU A 34 0.69 3.04 -5.77
N HIS A 35 0.39 3.54 -6.95
CA HIS A 35 0.54 2.83 -8.20
C HIS A 35 1.35 3.65 -9.20
N GLY A 36 2.25 3.02 -9.96
CA GLY A 36 2.98 3.72 -11.02
C GLY A 36 4.15 4.58 -10.52
N VAL A 37 4.61 4.41 -9.28
CA VAL A 37 5.67 5.26 -8.70
C VAL A 37 7.05 4.71 -9.04
N HIS A 38 7.81 5.49 -9.81
CA HIS A 38 9.20 5.15 -10.12
C HIS A 38 10.16 5.55 -8.99
N GLY A 39 10.98 4.58 -8.57
CA GLY A 39 12.07 4.76 -7.61
C GLY A 39 11.64 4.56 -6.15
N MET A 40 12.25 3.56 -5.48
CA MET A 40 11.87 3.15 -4.11
C MET A 40 11.93 4.28 -3.08
N ARG A 41 12.94 5.16 -3.13
CA ARG A 41 13.03 6.29 -2.19
C ARG A 41 11.83 7.22 -2.28
N ARG A 42 11.34 7.50 -3.51
CA ARG A 42 10.16 8.32 -3.73
C ARG A 42 8.91 7.57 -3.25
N ALA A 43 8.83 6.28 -3.54
CA ALA A 43 7.71 5.43 -3.15
C ALA A 43 7.52 5.39 -1.63
N TYR A 44 8.59 5.15 -0.87
CA TYR A 44 8.54 5.16 0.61
C TYR A 44 8.19 6.51 1.21
N ARG A 45 8.68 7.61 0.63
CA ARG A 45 8.28 8.95 1.08
C ARG A 45 6.80 9.19 0.86
N LEU A 46 6.29 8.84 -0.32
CA LEU A 46 4.86 8.98 -0.62
C LEU A 46 4.02 8.09 0.30
N CYS A 47 4.46 6.87 0.63
CA CYS A 47 3.77 6.03 1.62
C CYS A 47 3.61 6.74 2.96
N ALA A 48 4.68 7.39 3.45
CA ALA A 48 4.64 8.14 4.70
C ALA A 48 3.75 9.40 4.62
N GLU A 49 3.63 10.03 3.45
CA GLU A 49 2.78 11.21 3.24
C GLU A 49 1.29 10.87 3.16
N VAL A 50 0.93 9.67 2.70
CA VAL A 50 -0.47 9.28 2.53
C VAL A 50 -1.10 8.64 3.76
N VAL A 51 -0.34 8.25 4.78
CA VAL A 51 -0.87 7.59 5.98
C VAL A 51 -1.27 8.62 7.04
N ASP A 52 -2.33 8.30 7.79
CA ASP A 52 -2.85 9.15 8.86
C ASP A 52 -2.28 8.73 10.23
N ARG A 53 -1.65 7.56 10.30
CA ARG A 53 -1.11 6.96 11.54
C ARG A 53 0.41 6.98 11.58
N GLU A 54 0.95 6.99 12.79
CA GLU A 54 2.40 6.96 13.04
C GLU A 54 3.07 5.69 12.48
N GLN A 55 2.35 4.56 12.54
CA GLN A 55 2.80 3.29 12.00
C GLN A 55 1.91 2.85 10.86
N PHE A 56 2.53 2.27 9.82
CA PHE A 56 1.81 1.71 8.68
C PHE A 56 2.49 0.45 8.17
N LEU A 57 1.70 -0.43 7.58
CA LEU A 57 2.14 -1.61 6.85
C LEU A 57 2.33 -1.24 5.38
N LEU A 58 3.53 -1.46 4.87
CA LEU A 58 3.83 -1.36 3.45
C LEU A 58 3.85 -2.77 2.86
N ALA A 59 2.96 -3.02 1.89
CA ALA A 59 3.01 -4.21 1.05
C ALA A 59 3.65 -3.82 -0.28
N ASP A 60 4.75 -4.47 -0.64
CA ASP A 60 5.37 -4.35 -1.96
C ASP A 60 4.67 -5.30 -2.95
N GLY A 61 4.53 -4.85 -4.18
CA GLY A 61 3.83 -5.57 -5.25
C GLY A 61 4.71 -6.53 -6.05
N ASP A 62 6.04 -6.30 -6.00
CA ASP A 62 7.11 -7.15 -6.55
C ASP A 62 7.44 -8.32 -5.60
#